data_AF-A0A543FM48-F1
#
_entry.id   AF-A0A543FM48-F1
#
_cell.length_a   1.000
_cell.length_b   1.000
_cell.length_c   1.000
_cell.angle_alpha   90.00
_cell.angle_beta   90.00
_cell.angle_gamma   90.00
#
_symmetry.space_group_name_H-M   'P 1'
#
loop_
_entity.id
_entity.type
_entity.pdbx_description
1 polymer ?
#
loop_
_entity_poly.entity_id
_entity_poly.type
_entity_poly.pdbx_seq_one_letter_code
_entity_poly.pdbx_strand_id
1 'polypeptide(L)'
;MDRTTLSFNIAFMAISAVVLLVLLAAMTGRASSYRRADAMSRRLRLPYGTAATRDVIAARTRRGTTWSLATALVGLCGAAPLLMTPLGTETYFLLIAVVPCILLPTAAAHVFLNLRERLFHPAPHVPRIARLTRMRTRDYLGPAGLRAPWVLAALLVVTVVADVATRSTASESAAQTSVVAFSVVATVAVALQCARPLLDRLVLDRPQPAADTLELAWDDAFRTETLRSLALVTCQVTALALSLGVIILASPGTLWAALATQLPTWAVIAPQFIYLGWNGQRPLRPALYPEWLRTPVPAADPEGSPA
;
A
#
# COMPACT_ATOMS: atom_id res chain seq x y z
N MET A 1 -33.00 13.61 4.29
CA MET A 1 -32.06 12.82 3.46
C MET A 1 -32.06 13.38 2.06
N ASP A 2 -30.91 13.86 1.58
CA ASP A 2 -30.76 14.31 0.21
C ASP A 2 -30.68 13.09 -0.73
N ARG A 3 -31.77 12.87 -1.48
CA ARG A 3 -31.89 11.73 -2.41
C ARG A 3 -30.85 11.80 -3.53
N THR A 4 -30.34 12.98 -3.85
CA THR A 4 -29.37 13.16 -4.94
C THR A 4 -28.00 12.62 -4.55
N THR A 5 -27.51 12.98 -3.36
CA THR A 5 -26.23 12.47 -2.81
C THR A 5 -26.24 10.95 -2.65
N LEU A 6 -27.32 10.36 -2.12
CA LEU A 6 -27.43 8.91 -1.99
C LEU A 6 -27.41 8.21 -3.35
N SER A 7 -28.19 8.70 -4.33
CA SER A 7 -28.23 8.13 -5.69
C SER A 7 -26.87 8.20 -6.38
N PHE A 8 -26.14 9.31 -6.18
CA PHE A 8 -24.78 9.47 -6.67
C PHE A 8 -23.83 8.43 -6.04
N ASN A 9 -23.85 8.27 -4.71
CA ASN A 9 -23.01 7.29 -4.01
C ASN A 9 -23.29 5.85 -4.47
N ILE A 10 -24.57 5.48 -4.66
CA ILE A 10 -24.98 4.18 -5.20
C ILE A 10 -24.42 3.99 -6.62
N ALA A 11 -24.64 4.96 -7.50
CA ALA A 11 -24.17 4.88 -8.89
C ALA A 11 -22.65 4.77 -8.96
N PHE A 12 -21.93 5.55 -8.15
CA PHE A 12 -20.47 5.51 -8.09
C PHE A 12 -19.95 4.16 -7.61
N MET A 13 -20.56 3.57 -6.57
CA MET A 13 -20.17 2.23 -6.09
C MET A 13 -20.43 1.16 -7.16
N ALA A 14 -21.57 1.22 -7.86
CA ALA A 14 -21.89 0.29 -8.94
C ALA A 14 -20.87 0.40 -10.09
N ILE A 15 -20.56 1.63 -10.53
CA ILE A 15 -19.54 1.89 -11.56
C ILE A 15 -18.17 1.37 -11.10
N SER A 16 -17.78 1.66 -9.86
CA SER A 16 -16.50 1.19 -9.30
C SER A 16 -16.41 -0.34 -9.27
N ALA A 17 -17.51 -1.03 -8.94
CA ALA A 17 -17.57 -2.49 -8.96
C ALA A 17 -17.40 -3.04 -10.37
N VAL A 18 -18.09 -2.45 -11.37
CA VAL A 18 -17.93 -2.82 -12.78
C VAL A 18 -16.50 -2.58 -13.25
N VAL A 19 -15.89 -1.43 -12.91
CA VAL A 19 -14.49 -1.14 -13.26
C VAL A 19 -13.55 -2.17 -12.65
N LEU A 20 -13.71 -2.51 -11.36
CA LEU A 20 -12.89 -3.54 -10.70
C LEU A 20 -13.07 -4.92 -11.35
N LEU A 21 -14.29 -5.30 -11.73
CA LEU A 21 -14.58 -6.55 -12.43
C LEU A 21 -13.93 -6.59 -13.83
N VAL A 22 -14.02 -5.50 -14.59
CA VAL A 22 -13.38 -5.37 -15.90
C VAL A 22 -11.86 -5.44 -15.77
N LEU A 23 -11.28 -4.73 -14.80
CA LEU A 23 -9.84 -4.80 -14.51
C LEU A 23 -9.42 -6.21 -14.08
N LEU A 24 -10.21 -6.87 -13.24
CA LEU A 24 -9.96 -8.25 -12.83
C LEU A 24 -9.94 -9.19 -14.04
N ALA A 25 -10.93 -9.08 -14.93
CA ALA A 25 -10.98 -9.85 -16.17
C ALA A 25 -9.77 -9.55 -17.07
N ALA A 26 -9.45 -8.27 -17.30
CA ALA A 26 -8.38 -7.85 -18.19
C ALA A 26 -6.98 -8.21 -17.67
N MET A 27 -6.78 -8.19 -16.34
CA MET A 27 -5.47 -8.38 -15.71
C MET A 27 -5.14 -9.84 -15.36
N THR A 28 -6.07 -10.78 -15.53
CA THR A 28 -5.81 -12.21 -15.33
C THR A 28 -5.09 -12.87 -16.51
N GLY A 29 -5.01 -12.21 -17.67
CA GLY A 29 -4.34 -12.72 -18.86
C GLY A 29 -2.83 -12.94 -18.68
N ARG A 30 -2.30 -14.08 -19.20
CA ARG A 30 -0.87 -14.43 -19.14
C ARG A 30 0.04 -13.35 -19.73
N ALA A 31 -0.31 -12.80 -20.89
CA ALA A 31 0.49 -11.75 -21.55
C ALA A 31 0.63 -10.47 -20.71
N SER A 32 -0.42 -10.09 -19.96
CA SER A 32 -0.35 -8.95 -19.02
C SER A 32 0.62 -9.22 -17.87
N SER A 33 0.67 -10.46 -17.38
CA SER A 33 1.58 -10.84 -16.28
C SER A 33 3.05 -10.84 -16.68
N TYR A 34 3.39 -11.33 -17.88
CA TYR A 34 4.78 -11.26 -18.39
C TYR A 34 5.22 -9.81 -18.61
N ARG A 35 4.39 -8.97 -19.23
CA ARG A 35 4.72 -7.54 -19.42
C ARG A 35 4.98 -6.83 -18.08
N ARG A 36 4.21 -7.15 -17.04
CA ARG A 36 4.42 -6.61 -15.68
C ARG A 36 5.68 -7.16 -15.01
N ALA A 37 5.95 -8.46 -15.15
CA ALA A 37 7.19 -9.05 -14.67
C ALA A 37 8.39 -8.36 -15.34
N ASP A 38 8.35 -8.14 -16.66
CA ASP A 38 9.45 -7.52 -17.40
C ASP A 38 9.62 -6.05 -17.03
N ALA A 39 8.51 -5.32 -16.84
CA ALA A 39 8.56 -3.96 -16.30
C ALA A 39 9.18 -3.93 -14.89
N MET A 40 8.84 -4.91 -14.04
CA MET A 40 9.40 -5.04 -12.69
C MET A 40 10.89 -5.39 -12.74
N SER A 41 11.31 -6.33 -13.59
CA SER A 41 12.71 -6.70 -13.82
C SER A 41 13.54 -5.49 -14.27
N ARG A 42 13.06 -4.72 -15.26
CA ARG A 42 13.72 -3.49 -15.71
C ARG A 42 13.81 -2.42 -14.63
N ARG A 43 12.72 -2.20 -13.89
CA ARG A 43 12.67 -1.23 -12.78
C ARG A 43 13.66 -1.60 -11.67
N LEU A 44 13.72 -2.88 -11.32
CA LEU A 44 14.58 -3.39 -10.27
C LEU A 44 16.00 -3.69 -10.76
N ARG A 45 16.27 -3.61 -12.07
CA ARG A 45 17.55 -4.03 -12.67
C ARG A 45 17.98 -5.43 -12.23
N LEU A 46 17.00 -6.34 -12.09
CA LEU A 46 17.24 -7.73 -11.73
C LEU A 46 16.98 -8.63 -12.95
N PRO A 47 17.98 -9.37 -13.45
CA PRO A 47 17.75 -10.35 -14.50
C PRO A 47 16.95 -11.54 -13.95
N TYR A 48 16.36 -12.32 -14.85
CA TYR A 48 15.66 -13.55 -14.45
C TYR A 48 16.61 -14.73 -14.24
N GLY A 49 17.77 -14.73 -14.89
CA GLY A 49 18.69 -15.87 -14.92
C GLY A 49 18.17 -17.01 -15.81
N THR A 50 16.96 -17.49 -15.57
CA THR A 50 16.33 -18.58 -16.35
C THR A 50 14.90 -18.24 -16.78
N ALA A 51 14.38 -18.98 -17.77
CA ALA A 51 12.97 -18.90 -18.17
C ALA A 51 12.02 -19.33 -17.03
N ALA A 52 12.40 -20.36 -16.28
CA ALA A 52 11.61 -20.86 -15.14
C ALA A 52 11.43 -19.78 -14.06
N THR A 53 12.50 -19.03 -13.73
CA THR A 53 12.43 -17.91 -12.78
C THR A 53 11.48 -16.81 -13.28
N ARG A 54 11.51 -16.49 -14.58
CA ARG A 54 10.58 -15.53 -15.19
C ARG A 54 9.13 -15.99 -15.05
N ASP A 55 8.84 -17.27 -15.31
CA ASP A 55 7.49 -17.84 -15.22
C ASP A 55 6.96 -17.79 -13.78
N VAL A 56 7.82 -18.11 -12.79
CA VAL A 56 7.50 -18.02 -11.37
C VAL A 56 7.16 -16.57 -10.96
N ILE A 57 7.96 -15.59 -11.40
CA ILE A 57 7.74 -14.16 -11.12
C ILE A 57 6.46 -13.65 -11.80
N ALA A 58 6.21 -14.04 -13.05
CA ALA A 58 4.99 -13.69 -13.77
C ALA A 58 3.75 -14.29 -13.09
N ALA A 59 3.80 -15.56 -12.71
CA ALA A 59 2.72 -16.23 -11.99
C ALA A 59 2.44 -15.61 -10.62
N ARG A 60 3.50 -15.23 -9.88
CA ARG A 60 3.37 -14.52 -8.60
C ARG A 60 2.77 -13.13 -8.78
N THR A 61 3.26 -12.35 -9.75
CA THR A 61 2.75 -11.01 -10.07
C THR A 61 1.27 -11.06 -10.46
N ARG A 62 0.88 -12.06 -11.28
CA ARG A 62 -0.52 -12.29 -11.64
C ARG A 62 -1.39 -12.51 -10.41
N ARG A 63 -1.01 -13.48 -9.56
CA ARG A 63 -1.74 -13.80 -8.33
C ARG A 63 -1.86 -12.58 -7.43
N GLY A 64 -0.76 -11.85 -7.20
CA GLY A 64 -0.75 -10.62 -6.41
C GLY A 64 -1.80 -9.62 -6.88
N THR A 65 -1.86 -9.32 -8.17
CA THR A 65 -2.86 -8.40 -8.73
C THR A 65 -4.27 -8.96 -8.67
N THR A 66 -4.48 -10.24 -8.99
CA THR A 66 -5.80 -10.87 -8.92
C THR A 66 -6.37 -10.81 -7.50
N TRP A 67 -5.56 -11.14 -6.48
CA TRP A 67 -5.99 -11.07 -5.09
C TRP A 67 -6.21 -9.64 -4.61
N SER A 68 -5.36 -8.70 -5.02
CA SER A 68 -5.54 -7.27 -4.71
C SER A 68 -6.88 -6.75 -5.27
N LEU A 69 -7.19 -7.01 -6.54
CA LEU A 69 -8.45 -6.62 -7.17
C LEU A 69 -9.67 -7.35 -6.57
N ALA A 70 -9.55 -8.65 -6.31
CA ALA A 70 -10.62 -9.44 -5.70
C ALA A 70 -10.95 -8.94 -4.28
N THR A 71 -9.93 -8.66 -3.47
CA THR A 71 -10.13 -8.12 -2.11
C THR A 71 -10.58 -6.67 -2.10
N ALA A 72 -10.17 -5.86 -3.08
CA ALA A 72 -10.75 -4.54 -3.31
C ALA A 72 -12.25 -4.62 -3.61
N LEU A 73 -12.67 -5.57 -4.46
CA LEU A 73 -14.09 -5.80 -4.75
C LEU A 73 -14.87 -6.26 -3.51
N VAL A 74 -14.31 -7.20 -2.73
CA VAL A 74 -14.91 -7.64 -1.45
C VAL A 74 -15.03 -6.45 -0.49
N GLY A 75 -14.00 -5.61 -0.41
CA GLY A 75 -14.00 -4.38 0.38
C GLY A 75 -15.11 -3.42 -0.03
N LEU A 76 -15.24 -3.16 -1.34
CA LEU A 76 -16.30 -2.34 -1.91
C LEU A 76 -17.69 -2.90 -1.60
N CYS A 77 -17.91 -4.21 -1.76
CA CYS A 77 -19.16 -4.87 -1.39
C CYS A 77 -19.43 -4.78 0.12
N GLY A 78 -18.39 -4.88 0.96
CA GLY A 78 -18.48 -4.71 2.41
C GLY A 78 -18.87 -3.30 2.84
N ALA A 79 -18.60 -2.28 2.02
CA ALA A 79 -19.06 -0.91 2.26
C ALA A 79 -20.52 -0.67 1.86
N ALA A 80 -21.12 -1.54 1.03
CA ALA A 80 -22.48 -1.33 0.51
C ALA A 80 -23.57 -1.26 1.59
N PRO A 81 -23.55 -2.05 2.68
CA PRO A 81 -24.52 -1.91 3.77
C PRO A 81 -24.50 -0.53 4.43
N LEU A 82 -23.37 0.18 4.40
CA LEU A 82 -23.25 1.53 4.98
C LEU A 82 -24.07 2.57 4.20
N LEU A 83 -24.45 2.31 2.94
CA LEU A 83 -25.38 3.15 2.18
C LEU A 83 -26.77 3.22 2.83
N MET A 84 -27.16 2.20 3.61
CA MET A 84 -28.46 2.16 4.30
C MET A 84 -28.44 2.91 5.64
N THR A 85 -27.30 3.48 6.02
CA THR A 85 -27.11 4.27 7.24
C THR A 85 -27.09 5.78 6.91
N PRO A 86 -27.17 6.68 7.91
CA PRO A 86 -27.02 8.12 7.67
C PRO A 86 -25.72 8.50 6.94
N LEU A 87 -24.65 7.69 7.08
CA LEU A 87 -23.39 7.90 6.36
C LEU A 87 -23.57 7.83 4.83
N GLY A 88 -24.52 7.03 4.33
CA GLY A 88 -24.78 6.89 2.90
C GLY A 88 -25.23 8.19 2.22
N THR A 89 -25.73 9.15 3.00
CA THR A 89 -26.14 10.47 2.52
C THR A 89 -25.07 11.55 2.67
N GLU A 90 -23.90 11.22 3.23
CA GLU A 90 -22.80 12.17 3.39
C GLU A 90 -22.04 12.37 2.08
N THR A 91 -21.68 13.62 1.75
CA THR A 91 -20.89 13.97 0.56
C THR A 91 -19.54 13.25 0.52
N TYR A 92 -18.96 12.99 1.70
CA TYR A 92 -17.66 12.35 1.84
C TYR A 92 -17.74 10.83 2.05
N PHE A 93 -18.92 10.22 1.90
CA PHE A 93 -19.14 8.79 2.10
C PHE A 93 -18.10 7.91 1.39
N LEU A 94 -17.81 8.20 0.11
CA LEU A 94 -16.86 7.44 -0.69
C LEU A 94 -15.45 7.44 -0.07
N LEU A 95 -15.03 8.58 0.48
CA LEU A 95 -13.70 8.75 1.05
C LEU A 95 -13.60 8.18 2.46
N ILE A 96 -14.68 8.28 3.24
CA ILE A 96 -14.76 7.84 4.64
C ILE A 96 -14.95 6.33 4.75
N ALA A 97 -15.86 5.78 3.96
CA ALA A 97 -16.28 4.39 4.07
C ALA A 97 -15.66 3.54 2.96
N VAL A 98 -15.90 3.90 1.70
CA VAL A 98 -15.54 3.04 0.56
C VAL A 98 -14.02 2.89 0.44
N VAL A 99 -13.26 3.99 0.50
CA VAL A 99 -11.80 3.93 0.34
C VAL A 99 -11.13 3.07 1.42
N PRO A 100 -11.34 3.29 2.74
CA PRO A 100 -10.77 2.41 3.76
C PRO A 100 -11.21 0.95 3.63
N CYS A 101 -12.49 0.71 3.32
CA CYS A 101 -13.00 -0.63 3.08
C CYS A 101 -12.33 -1.33 1.89
N ILE A 102 -11.85 -0.60 0.88
CA ILE A 102 -11.04 -1.16 -0.21
C ILE A 102 -9.59 -1.36 0.22
N LEU A 103 -8.97 -0.34 0.83
CA LEU A 103 -7.54 -0.33 1.13
C LEU A 103 -7.13 -1.40 2.16
N LEU A 104 -7.92 -1.59 3.22
CA LEU A 104 -7.57 -2.51 4.31
C LEU A 104 -7.54 -3.98 3.87
N PRO A 105 -8.58 -4.53 3.20
CA PRO A 105 -8.52 -5.90 2.69
C PRO A 105 -7.44 -6.08 1.64
N THR A 106 -7.18 -5.07 0.79
CA THR A 106 -6.07 -5.15 -0.18
C THR A 106 -4.71 -5.24 0.51
N ALA A 107 -4.45 -4.44 1.53
CA ALA A 107 -3.22 -4.55 2.33
C ALA A 107 -3.12 -5.92 3.02
N ALA A 108 -4.20 -6.39 3.62
CA ALA A 108 -4.26 -7.72 4.24
C ALA A 108 -3.98 -8.83 3.23
N ALA A 109 -4.50 -8.72 2.01
CA ALA A 109 -4.24 -9.67 0.93
C ALA A 109 -2.76 -9.71 0.56
N HIS A 110 -2.10 -8.55 0.46
CA HIS A 110 -0.67 -8.48 0.17
C HIS A 110 0.17 -9.15 1.28
N VAL A 111 -0.14 -8.90 2.55
CA VAL A 111 0.53 -9.57 3.67
C VAL A 111 0.25 -11.06 3.64
N PHE A 112 -1.01 -11.47 3.55
CA PHE A 112 -1.40 -12.87 3.53
C PHE A 112 -0.73 -13.63 2.39
N LEU A 113 -0.73 -13.07 1.19
CA LEU A 113 -0.03 -13.64 0.05
C LEU A 113 1.46 -13.70 0.26
N ASN A 114 2.07 -12.68 0.88
CA ASN A 114 3.48 -12.69 1.23
C ASN A 114 3.77 -13.76 2.27
N LEU A 115 2.91 -14.00 3.25
CA LEU A 115 3.08 -14.99 4.30
C LEU A 115 2.82 -16.43 3.82
N ARG A 116 1.88 -16.64 2.91
CA ARG A 116 1.48 -17.97 2.43
C ARG A 116 2.33 -18.47 1.27
N GLU A 117 2.61 -17.64 0.26
CA GLU A 117 3.21 -18.12 -0.99
C GLU A 117 4.72 -17.97 -0.99
N ARG A 118 5.46 -19.08 -1.04
CA ARG A 118 6.91 -19.12 -1.31
C ARG A 118 7.15 -18.93 -2.81
N LEU A 119 8.08 -18.04 -3.16
CA LEU A 119 8.41 -17.80 -4.56
C LEU A 119 9.17 -19.01 -5.11
N PHE A 120 10.20 -19.43 -4.38
CA PHE A 120 11.05 -20.56 -4.75
C PHE A 120 10.89 -21.72 -3.77
N HIS A 121 11.07 -22.93 -4.31
CA HIS A 121 11.01 -24.19 -3.58
C HIS A 121 12.27 -24.99 -3.96
N PRO A 122 13.45 -24.56 -3.49
CA PRO A 122 14.71 -25.21 -3.82
C PRO A 122 14.67 -26.67 -3.38
N ALA A 123 15.22 -27.56 -4.21
CA ALA A 123 15.25 -28.98 -3.93
C ALA A 123 16.01 -29.26 -2.62
N PRO A 124 15.68 -30.31 -1.86
CA PRO A 124 16.25 -30.54 -0.53
C PRO A 124 17.78 -30.67 -0.49
N HIS A 125 18.39 -31.09 -1.60
CA HIS A 125 19.83 -31.30 -1.73
C HIS A 125 20.61 -30.06 -2.21
N VAL A 126 19.92 -28.98 -2.59
CA VAL A 126 20.57 -27.75 -3.08
C VAL A 126 20.95 -26.87 -1.87
N PRO A 127 22.18 -26.33 -1.83
CA PRO A 127 22.59 -25.38 -0.80
C PRO A 127 21.60 -24.21 -0.69
N ARG A 128 21.27 -23.81 0.53
CA ARG A 128 20.39 -22.67 0.79
C ARG A 128 21.23 -21.45 1.15
N ILE A 129 20.99 -20.35 0.46
CA ILE A 129 21.65 -19.07 0.74
C ILE A 129 20.74 -18.21 1.61
N ALA A 130 21.32 -17.59 2.62
CA ALA A 130 20.66 -16.62 3.48
C ALA A 130 21.55 -15.38 3.66
N ARG A 131 20.95 -14.26 4.06
CA ARG A 131 21.71 -13.07 4.43
C ARG A 131 22.44 -13.30 5.75
N LEU A 132 23.68 -12.82 5.84
CA LEU A 132 24.48 -12.85 7.07
C LEU A 132 23.92 -11.94 8.17
N THR A 133 23.19 -10.88 7.78
CA THR A 133 22.64 -9.88 8.70
C THR A 133 21.12 -9.99 8.77
N ARG A 134 20.57 -9.77 9.97
CA ARG A 134 19.12 -9.66 10.15
C ARG A 134 18.62 -8.36 9.52
N MET A 135 17.83 -8.51 8.46
CA MET A 135 17.23 -7.38 7.75
C MET A 135 16.13 -6.71 8.58
N ARG A 136 16.08 -5.38 8.53
CA ARG A 136 15.09 -4.54 9.21
C ARG A 136 14.25 -3.79 8.17
N THR A 137 13.07 -3.28 8.57
CA THR A 137 12.21 -2.46 7.67
C THR A 137 12.98 -1.30 7.02
N ARG A 138 13.93 -0.71 7.75
CA ARG A 138 14.78 0.39 7.25
C ARG A 138 15.70 0.02 6.09
N ASP A 139 15.97 -1.27 5.90
CA ASP A 139 16.82 -1.77 4.81
C ASP A 139 16.01 -1.94 3.52
N TYR A 140 14.68 -2.00 3.64
CA TYR A 140 13.74 -2.09 2.51
C TYR A 140 13.11 -0.74 2.16
N LEU A 141 12.74 0.08 3.17
CA LEU A 141 12.05 1.35 2.97
C LEU A 141 12.97 2.56 3.13
N GLY A 142 12.81 3.57 2.26
CA GLY A 142 13.49 4.86 2.38
C GLY A 142 13.10 5.65 3.65
N PRO A 143 13.90 6.65 4.06
CA PRO A 143 13.62 7.42 5.28
C PRO A 143 12.25 8.11 5.26
N ALA A 144 11.81 8.60 4.10
CA ALA A 144 10.49 9.20 3.95
C ALA A 144 9.36 8.19 4.21
N GLY A 145 9.45 6.98 3.67
CA GLY A 145 8.45 5.92 3.91
C GLY A 145 8.45 5.36 5.33
N LEU A 146 9.53 5.56 6.08
CA LEU A 146 9.57 5.24 7.51
C LEU A 146 8.94 6.35 8.35
N ARG A 147 9.23 7.62 8.05
CA ARG A 147 8.80 8.78 8.83
C ARG A 147 7.37 9.20 8.54
N ALA A 148 6.91 9.15 7.29
CA ALA A 148 5.62 9.71 6.89
C ALA A 148 4.42 9.19 7.72
N PRO A 149 4.27 7.87 7.99
CA PRO A 149 3.18 7.38 8.83
C PRO A 149 3.20 7.96 10.26
N TRP A 150 4.39 8.11 10.85
CA TRP A 150 4.54 8.66 12.19
C TRP A 150 4.24 10.16 12.24
N VAL A 151 4.67 10.92 11.24
CA VAL A 151 4.33 12.35 11.11
C VAL A 151 2.82 12.52 10.98
N LEU A 152 2.17 11.74 10.11
CA LEU A 152 0.72 11.78 9.95
C LEU A 152 -0.02 11.37 11.23
N ALA A 153 0.48 10.36 11.96
CA ALA A 153 -0.11 9.94 13.23
C ALA A 153 0.01 11.03 14.30
N ALA A 154 1.15 11.72 14.39
CA ALA A 154 1.32 12.84 15.32
C ALA A 154 0.36 13.99 14.99
N LEU A 155 0.22 14.33 13.72
CA LEU A 155 -0.75 15.34 13.27
C LEU A 155 -2.19 14.92 13.57
N LEU A 156 -2.54 13.64 13.34
CA LEU A 156 -3.86 13.11 13.69
C LEU A 156 -4.15 13.26 15.19
N VAL A 157 -3.18 12.96 16.07
CA VAL A 157 -3.34 13.16 17.52
C VAL A 157 -3.61 14.63 17.84
N VAL A 158 -2.87 15.57 17.24
CA VAL A 158 -3.12 17.01 17.43
C VAL A 158 -4.54 17.39 16.98
N THR A 159 -5.00 16.87 15.84
CA THR A 159 -6.34 17.13 15.34
C THR A 159 -7.43 16.54 16.23
N VAL A 160 -7.24 15.34 16.78
CA VAL A 160 -8.16 14.74 17.76
C VAL A 160 -8.22 15.59 19.03
N VAL A 161 -7.09 16.03 19.57
CA VAL A 161 -7.05 16.90 20.76
C VAL A 161 -7.74 18.23 20.50
N ALA A 162 -7.52 18.83 19.32
CA ALA A 162 -8.19 20.07 18.93
C ALA A 162 -9.71 19.90 18.81
N ASP A 163 -10.20 18.80 18.21
CA ASP A 163 -11.63 18.50 18.11
C ASP A 163 -12.28 18.28 19.48
N VAL A 164 -11.59 17.57 20.40
CA VAL A 164 -12.08 17.40 21.78
C VAL A 164 -12.13 18.74 22.52
N ALA A 165 -11.10 19.58 22.39
CA ALA A 165 -11.03 20.87 23.05
C ALA A 165 -12.13 21.83 22.59
N THR A 166 -12.34 21.97 21.27
CA THR A 166 -13.39 22.86 20.73
C THR A 166 -14.78 22.40 21.15
N ARG A 167 -15.04 21.09 21.16
CA ARG A 167 -16.31 20.52 21.62
C ARG A 167 -16.55 20.68 23.11
N SER A 168 -15.51 20.66 23.93
CA SER A 168 -15.66 20.86 25.39
C SER A 168 -16.17 22.26 25.75
N THR A 169 -15.97 23.24 24.86
CA THR A 169 -16.40 24.62 25.04
C THR A 169 -17.67 24.99 24.26
N ALA A 170 -18.03 24.21 23.25
CA ALA A 170 -19.19 24.49 22.40
C ALA A 170 -20.45 23.86 23.00
N SER A 171 -21.50 24.66 23.20
CA SER A 171 -22.83 24.19 23.62
C SER A 171 -23.64 23.54 22.47
N GLU A 172 -23.02 23.32 21.31
CA GLU A 172 -23.73 22.94 20.09
C GLU A 172 -23.76 21.44 19.84
N SER A 173 -24.93 20.99 19.35
CA SER A 173 -25.15 19.69 18.73
C SER A 173 -24.48 19.65 17.35
N ALA A 174 -23.15 19.60 17.31
CA ALA A 174 -22.44 19.28 16.07
C ALA A 174 -23.05 18.00 15.44
N ALA A 175 -23.06 17.92 14.11
CA ALA A 175 -23.60 16.77 13.39
C ALA A 175 -22.93 15.47 13.87
N GLN A 176 -23.64 14.73 14.73
CA GLN A 176 -23.14 13.55 15.44
C GLN A 176 -22.57 12.50 14.48
N THR A 177 -23.11 12.43 13.26
CA THR A 177 -22.66 11.55 12.18
C THR A 177 -21.20 11.77 11.77
N SER A 178 -20.77 13.02 11.53
CA SER A 178 -19.40 13.32 11.09
C SER A 178 -18.37 13.00 12.18
N VAL A 179 -18.73 13.21 13.44
CA VAL A 179 -17.90 12.88 14.60
C VAL A 179 -17.71 11.38 14.73
N VAL A 180 -18.80 10.62 14.60
CA VAL A 180 -18.75 9.15 14.61
C VAL A 180 -17.90 8.64 13.45
N ALA A 181 -18.09 9.18 12.25
CA ALA A 181 -17.29 8.84 11.07
C ALA A 181 -15.78 9.09 11.31
N PHE A 182 -15.42 10.30 11.75
CA PHE A 182 -14.05 10.64 12.09
C PHE A 182 -13.48 9.71 13.16
N SER A 183 -14.23 9.46 14.24
CA SER A 183 -13.81 8.60 15.35
C SER A 183 -13.53 7.17 14.88
N VAL A 184 -14.38 6.61 14.02
CA VAL A 184 -14.20 5.27 13.44
C VAL A 184 -12.94 5.23 12.58
N VAL A 185 -12.78 6.16 11.63
CA VAL A 185 -11.62 6.17 10.73
C VAL A 185 -10.32 6.45 11.49
N ALA A 186 -10.34 7.35 12.49
CA ALA A 186 -9.20 7.61 13.37
C ALA A 186 -8.84 6.39 14.21
N THR A 187 -9.82 5.67 14.76
CA THR A 187 -9.58 4.43 15.52
C THR A 187 -8.90 3.38 14.64
N VAL A 188 -9.38 3.19 13.41
CA VAL A 188 -8.78 2.27 12.44
C VAL A 188 -7.36 2.71 12.07
N ALA A 189 -7.13 4.01 11.84
CA ALA A 189 -5.81 4.54 11.56
C ALA A 189 -4.81 4.27 12.70
N VAL A 190 -5.22 4.53 13.95
CA VAL A 190 -4.41 4.27 15.15
C VAL A 190 -4.15 2.77 15.30
N ALA A 191 -5.18 1.92 15.14
CA ALA A 191 -5.04 0.47 15.22
C ALA A 191 -4.03 -0.05 14.18
N LEU A 192 -4.11 0.43 12.93
CA LEU A 192 -3.19 0.06 11.86
C LEU A 192 -1.77 0.55 12.16
N GLN A 193 -1.61 1.76 12.66
CA GLN A 193 -0.32 2.33 13.07
C GLN A 193 0.32 1.51 14.20
N CYS A 194 -0.46 1.08 15.18
CA CYS A 194 -0.02 0.22 16.28
C CYS A 194 0.28 -1.23 15.82
N ALA A 195 -0.48 -1.77 14.87
CA ALA A 195 -0.26 -3.10 14.32
C ALA A 195 0.94 -3.17 13.36
N ARG A 196 1.32 -2.06 12.74
CA ARG A 196 2.38 -2.02 11.71
C ARG A 196 3.71 -2.66 12.14
N PRO A 197 4.28 -2.39 13.33
CA PRO A 197 5.52 -3.05 13.74
C PRO A 197 5.41 -4.58 13.83
N LEU A 198 4.22 -5.11 14.16
CA LEU A 198 3.95 -6.54 14.17
C LEU A 198 3.85 -7.09 12.74
N LEU A 199 3.12 -6.41 11.86
CA LEU A 199 2.98 -6.78 10.45
C LEU A 199 4.33 -6.77 9.72
N ASP A 200 5.15 -5.76 9.97
CA ASP A 200 6.51 -5.67 9.45
C ASP A 200 7.35 -6.88 9.91
N ARG A 201 7.31 -7.21 11.22
CA ARG A 201 8.03 -8.38 11.76
C ARG A 201 7.54 -9.68 11.12
N LEU A 202 6.23 -9.88 10.97
CA LEU A 202 5.67 -11.07 10.33
C LEU A 202 6.20 -11.24 8.89
N VAL A 203 6.29 -10.16 8.13
CA VAL A 203 6.82 -10.17 6.76
C VAL A 203 8.34 -10.42 6.72
N LEU A 204 9.09 -9.88 7.70
CA LEU A 204 10.55 -10.00 7.79
C LEU A 204 11.01 -11.34 8.34
N ASP A 205 10.35 -11.88 9.36
CA ASP A 205 10.72 -13.15 10.02
C ASP A 205 10.34 -14.37 9.17
N ARG A 206 9.62 -14.16 8.07
CA ARG A 206 9.30 -15.19 7.10
C ARG A 206 10.58 -15.79 6.47
N PRO A 207 10.75 -17.13 6.44
CA PRO A 207 11.89 -17.76 5.77
C PRO A 207 11.93 -17.47 4.25
N GLN A 208 13.14 -17.25 3.72
CA GLN A 208 13.42 -17.04 2.29
C GLN A 208 14.25 -18.22 1.75
N PRO A 209 13.61 -19.31 1.31
CA PRO A 209 14.32 -20.44 0.74
C PRO A 209 14.82 -20.08 -0.67
N ALA A 210 16.07 -19.66 -0.78
CA ALA A 210 16.73 -19.34 -2.05
C ALA A 210 17.92 -20.29 -2.28
N ALA A 211 18.06 -20.80 -3.51
CA ALA A 211 19.21 -21.60 -3.93
C ALA A 211 20.43 -20.73 -4.30
N ASP A 212 20.18 -19.53 -4.81
CA ASP A 212 21.23 -18.60 -5.23
C ASP A 212 20.97 -17.16 -4.74
N THR A 213 21.93 -16.27 -5.00
CA THR A 213 21.85 -14.86 -4.59
C THR A 213 20.82 -14.06 -5.41
N LEU A 214 20.46 -14.52 -6.61
CA LEU A 214 19.49 -13.86 -7.49
C LEU A 214 18.05 -14.15 -7.07
N GLU A 215 17.74 -15.40 -6.74
CA GLU A 215 16.48 -15.83 -6.12
C GLU A 215 16.25 -15.08 -4.81
N LEU A 216 17.29 -14.97 -3.97
CA LEU A 216 17.23 -14.21 -2.72
C LEU A 216 16.91 -12.73 -2.98
N ALA A 217 17.49 -12.12 -4.01
CA ALA A 217 17.21 -10.73 -4.38
C ALA A 217 15.78 -10.53 -4.91
N TRP A 218 15.23 -11.50 -5.65
CA TRP A 218 13.83 -11.48 -6.06
C TRP A 218 12.86 -11.60 -4.88
N ASP A 219 13.15 -12.48 -3.93
CA ASP A 219 12.38 -12.58 -2.68
C ASP A 219 12.42 -11.27 -1.89
N ASP A 220 13.59 -10.64 -1.77
CA ASP A 220 13.77 -9.33 -1.14
C ASP A 220 12.97 -8.23 -1.88
N ALA A 221 12.86 -8.30 -3.21
CA ALA A 221 12.05 -7.37 -3.99
C ALA A 221 10.55 -7.47 -3.67
N PHE A 222 9.99 -8.68 -3.61
CA PHE A 222 8.59 -8.86 -3.24
C PHE A 222 8.33 -8.47 -1.79
N ARG A 223 9.27 -8.75 -0.89
CA ARG A 223 9.21 -8.28 0.49
C ARG A 223 9.22 -6.75 0.58
N THR A 224 10.08 -6.09 -0.19
CA THR A 224 10.11 -4.62 -0.29
C THR A 224 8.74 -4.07 -0.72
N GLU A 225 8.13 -4.67 -1.74
CA GLU A 225 6.82 -4.26 -2.24
C GLU A 225 5.72 -4.46 -1.19
N THR A 226 5.72 -5.58 -0.45
CA THR A 226 4.76 -5.82 0.63
C THR A 226 4.90 -4.78 1.75
N LEU A 227 6.12 -4.52 2.24
CA LEU A 227 6.37 -3.51 3.27
C LEU A 227 5.98 -2.10 2.81
N ARG A 228 6.22 -1.80 1.52
CA ARG A 228 5.85 -0.53 0.89
C ARG A 228 4.33 -0.38 0.82
N SER A 229 3.62 -1.43 0.38
CA SER A 229 2.16 -1.45 0.31
C SER A 229 1.52 -1.24 1.69
N LEU A 230 2.04 -1.93 2.72
CA LEU A 230 1.63 -1.74 4.11
C LEU A 230 1.81 -0.29 4.58
N ALA A 231 2.99 0.28 4.34
CA ALA A 231 3.30 1.65 4.73
C ALA A 231 2.44 2.68 3.97
N LEU A 232 2.16 2.43 2.69
CA LEU A 232 1.29 3.25 1.85
C LEU A 232 -0.14 3.26 2.38
N VAL A 233 -0.73 2.09 2.63
CA VAL A 233 -2.11 1.98 3.15
C VAL A 233 -2.21 2.60 4.54
N THR A 234 -1.21 2.40 5.41
CA THR A 234 -1.15 3.05 6.73
C THR A 234 -1.16 4.57 6.60
N CYS A 235 -0.33 5.11 5.70
CA CYS A 235 -0.33 6.55 5.38
C CYS A 235 -1.68 7.04 4.87
N GLN A 236 -2.30 6.33 3.91
CA GLN A 236 -3.55 6.76 3.30
C GLN A 236 -4.70 6.78 4.31
N VAL A 237 -4.85 5.73 5.11
CA VAL A 237 -5.92 5.66 6.14
C VAL A 237 -5.70 6.73 7.21
N THR A 238 -4.46 6.95 7.65
CA THR A 238 -4.14 8.00 8.64
C THR A 238 -4.35 9.40 8.07
N ALA A 239 -3.95 9.65 6.83
CA ALA A 239 -4.16 10.92 6.16
C ALA A 239 -5.66 11.20 5.90
N LEU A 240 -6.45 10.16 5.60
CA LEU A 240 -7.89 10.27 5.48
C LEU A 240 -8.52 10.64 6.82
N ALA A 241 -8.17 9.95 7.91
CA ALA A 241 -8.61 10.31 9.25
C ALA A 241 -8.28 11.78 9.58
N LEU A 242 -7.03 12.19 9.32
CA LEU A 242 -6.57 13.56 9.53
C LEU A 242 -7.39 14.56 8.71
N SER A 243 -7.63 14.29 7.43
CA SER A 243 -8.40 15.17 6.55
C SER A 243 -9.83 15.39 7.06
N LEU A 244 -10.46 14.35 7.60
CA LEU A 244 -11.81 14.44 8.19
C LEU A 244 -11.82 15.31 9.45
N GLY A 245 -10.84 15.11 10.34
CA GLY A 245 -10.71 15.95 11.52
C GLY A 245 -10.49 17.42 11.17
N VAL A 246 -9.70 17.71 10.13
CA VAL A 246 -9.50 19.08 9.65
C VAL A 246 -10.77 19.67 9.04
N ILE A 247 -11.54 18.88 8.27
CA ILE A 247 -12.83 19.31 7.71
C ILE A 247 -13.81 19.66 8.83
N ILE A 248 -13.87 18.85 9.89
CA ILE A 248 -14.76 19.06 11.03
C ILE A 248 -14.38 20.33 11.80
N LEU A 249 -13.09 20.62 11.94
CA LEU A 249 -12.58 21.81 12.61
C LEU A 249 -12.66 23.08 11.77
N ALA A 250 -12.87 22.97 10.45
CA ALA A 250 -12.87 24.13 9.57
C ALA A 250 -14.19 24.90 9.67
N SER A 251 -14.09 26.21 9.93
CA SER A 251 -15.25 27.09 9.98
C SER A 251 -15.90 27.25 8.59
N PRO A 252 -17.22 27.01 8.44
CA PRO A 252 -17.92 27.18 7.17
C PRO A 252 -17.73 28.58 6.57
N GLY A 253 -17.70 28.67 5.24
CA GLY A 253 -17.58 29.95 4.52
C GLY A 253 -16.17 30.53 4.46
N THR A 254 -15.17 29.87 5.04
CA THR A 254 -13.76 30.30 4.97
C THR A 254 -13.02 29.68 3.78
N LEU A 255 -11.98 30.35 3.28
CA LEU A 255 -11.03 29.76 2.32
C LEU A 255 -10.44 28.45 2.85
N TRP A 256 -10.22 28.37 4.18
CA TRP A 256 -9.70 27.18 4.83
C TRP A 256 -10.65 25.99 4.70
N ALA A 257 -11.96 26.18 4.88
CA ALA A 257 -12.94 25.12 4.66
C ALA A 257 -12.93 24.62 3.21
N ALA A 258 -12.81 25.52 2.23
CA ALA A 258 -12.70 25.13 0.82
C ALA A 258 -11.45 24.28 0.56
N LEU A 259 -10.29 24.65 1.11
CA LEU A 259 -9.07 23.85 1.01
C LEU A 259 -9.18 22.52 1.77
N ALA A 260 -9.81 22.50 2.94
CA ALA A 260 -10.01 21.30 3.75
C ALA A 260 -10.80 20.22 2.98
N THR A 261 -11.79 20.62 2.18
CA THR A 261 -12.57 19.68 1.34
C THR A 261 -11.72 18.92 0.31
N GLN A 262 -10.54 19.44 -0.05
CA GLN A 262 -9.61 18.82 -1.00
C GLN A 262 -8.63 17.86 -0.31
N LEU A 263 -8.48 17.95 1.02
CA LEU A 263 -7.51 17.13 1.76
C LEU A 263 -7.74 15.62 1.61
N PRO A 264 -8.97 15.08 1.58
CA PRO A 264 -9.17 13.63 1.38
C PRO A 264 -8.61 13.13 0.05
N THR A 265 -8.75 13.92 -1.02
CA THR A 265 -8.17 13.58 -2.33
C THR A 265 -6.65 13.52 -2.25
N TRP A 266 -6.03 14.53 -1.61
CA TRP A 266 -4.59 14.56 -1.38
C TRP A 266 -4.11 13.47 -0.41
N ALA A 267 -4.94 13.06 0.55
CA ALA A 267 -4.66 11.95 1.47
C ALA A 267 -4.48 10.62 0.74
N VAL A 268 -5.12 10.44 -0.42
CA VAL A 268 -4.92 9.28 -1.28
C VAL A 268 -3.72 9.47 -2.20
N ILE A 269 -3.61 10.64 -2.84
CA ILE A 269 -2.62 10.93 -3.90
C ILE A 269 -1.21 11.15 -3.35
N ALA A 270 -1.03 11.97 -2.31
CA ALA A 270 0.29 12.34 -1.81
C ALA A 270 1.10 11.14 -1.29
N PRO A 271 0.52 10.18 -0.55
CA PRO A 271 1.22 8.95 -0.20
C PRO A 271 1.68 8.15 -1.43
N GLN A 272 0.91 8.12 -2.52
CA GLN A 272 1.37 7.44 -3.73
C GLN A 272 2.63 8.08 -4.31
N PHE A 273 2.79 9.40 -4.27
CA PHE A 273 4.04 10.04 -4.67
C PHE A 273 5.22 9.65 -3.78
N ILE A 274 4.99 9.52 -2.47
CA ILE A 274 6.04 9.11 -1.51
C ILE A 274 6.48 7.66 -1.77
N TYR A 275 5.53 6.74 -1.99
CA TYR A 275 5.82 5.30 -2.04
C TYR A 275 5.99 4.75 -3.45
N LEU A 276 5.26 5.25 -4.45
CA LEU A 276 5.29 4.76 -5.85
C LEU A 276 6.13 5.66 -6.76
N GLY A 277 6.05 6.98 -6.58
CA GLY A 277 6.80 7.95 -7.39
C GLY A 277 8.27 8.06 -6.99
N TRP A 278 8.55 8.86 -5.95
CA TRP A 278 9.91 9.26 -5.57
C TRP A 278 10.79 8.11 -5.06
N ASN A 279 10.18 7.15 -4.36
CA ASN A 279 10.89 5.99 -3.80
C ASN A 279 10.51 4.66 -4.47
N GLY A 280 9.40 4.60 -5.20
CA GLY A 280 8.89 3.36 -5.79
C GLY A 280 9.60 2.95 -7.08
N GLN A 281 10.15 3.93 -7.80
CA GLN A 281 10.98 3.69 -8.98
C GLN A 281 12.46 3.47 -8.67
N ARG A 282 12.86 3.61 -7.40
CA ARG A 282 14.27 3.40 -7.05
C ARG A 282 14.61 1.91 -7.20
N PRO A 283 15.83 1.59 -7.70
CA PRO A 283 16.36 0.24 -7.62
C PRO A 283 16.32 -0.25 -6.17
N LEU A 284 16.48 -1.57 -5.98
CA LEU A 284 16.64 -2.11 -4.64
C LEU A 284 17.81 -1.39 -3.93
N ARG A 285 17.82 -1.43 -2.61
CA ARG A 285 19.00 -0.92 -1.91
C ARG A 285 20.22 -1.75 -2.31
N PRO A 286 21.41 -1.15 -2.47
CA PRO A 286 22.62 -1.87 -2.88
C PRO A 286 22.86 -3.16 -2.09
N ALA A 287 22.62 -3.15 -0.77
CA ALA A 287 22.77 -4.31 0.10
C ALA A 287 21.86 -5.51 -0.26
N LEU A 288 20.76 -5.29 -0.98
CA LEU A 288 19.82 -6.32 -1.41
C LEU A 288 20.18 -6.91 -2.77
N TYR A 289 21.12 -6.32 -3.52
CA TYR A 289 21.55 -6.90 -4.79
C TYR A 289 22.50 -8.10 -4.59
N PRO A 290 22.50 -9.05 -5.54
CA PRO A 290 23.59 -10.02 -5.67
C PRO A 290 24.94 -9.31 -5.75
N GLU A 291 25.98 -9.90 -5.18
CA GLU A 291 27.32 -9.25 -5.13
C GLU A 291 27.87 -8.99 -6.52
N TRP A 292 27.73 -9.95 -7.42
CA TRP A 292 28.18 -9.84 -8.81
C TRP A 292 27.47 -8.74 -9.61
N LEU A 293 26.27 -8.29 -9.21
CA LEU A 293 25.58 -7.14 -9.81
C LEU A 293 26.01 -5.80 -9.23
N ARG A 294 26.70 -5.80 -8.07
CA ARG A 294 27.20 -4.58 -7.41
C ARG A 294 28.58 -4.19 -7.89
N THR A 295 29.45 -5.17 -8.10
CA THR A 295 30.81 -4.92 -8.61
C THR A 295 30.73 -4.52 -10.08
N PRO A 296 31.29 -3.37 -10.48
CA PRO A 296 31.50 -3.10 -11.89
C PRO A 296 32.33 -4.25 -12.45
N VAL A 297 31.90 -4.83 -13.57
CA VAL A 297 32.72 -5.78 -14.31
C VAL A 297 34.02 -5.03 -14.60
N PRO A 298 35.19 -5.50 -14.13
CA PRO A 298 36.46 -4.88 -14.48
C PRO A 298 36.47 -4.73 -16.00
N ALA A 299 36.73 -3.53 -16.51
CA ALA A 299 36.87 -3.34 -17.94
C ALA A 299 37.90 -4.39 -18.39
N ALA A 300 37.51 -5.28 -19.31
CA ALA A 300 38.45 -6.25 -19.84
C ALA A 300 39.65 -5.43 -20.34
N ASP A 301 40.83 -5.63 -19.74
CA ASP A 301 42.03 -4.93 -20.16
C ASP A 301 42.16 -5.17 -21.67
N PRO A 302 42.11 -4.12 -22.51
CA PRO A 302 42.18 -4.29 -23.96
C PRO A 302 43.54 -4.81 -24.44
N GLU A 303 44.49 -5.04 -23.53
CA GLU A 303 45.87 -5.39 -23.81
C GLU A 303 46.20 -6.81 -23.33
N GLY A 304 45.48 -7.79 -23.87
CA GLY A 304 46.08 -9.09 -24.14
C GLY A 304 47.01 -8.97 -25.34
N SER A 305 48.15 -8.27 -25.17
CA SER A 305 49.26 -8.37 -26.12
C SER A 305 49.83 -9.79 -25.98
N PRO A 306 49.75 -10.64 -27.02
CA PRO A 306 50.37 -11.96 -26.97
C PRO A 306 51.88 -11.78 -26.84
N ALA A 307 52.47 -12.39 -25.80
CA ALA A 307 53.91 -12.58 -25.68
C ALA A 307 54.39 -13.72 -26.58
#